data_AF-A0AAD5M0G6-F1
#
_entry.id   AF-A0AAD5M0G6-F1
#
_cell.length_a   1.000
_cell.length_b   1.000
_cell.length_c   1.000
_cell.angle_alpha   90.00
_cell.angle_beta   90.00
_cell.angle_gamma   90.00
#
_symmetry.space_group_name_H-M   'P 1'
#
loop_
_entity.id
_entity.type
_entity.pdbx_description
1 polymer ?
#
loop_
_entity_poly.entity_id
_entity_poly.type
_entity_poly.pdbx_seq_one_letter_code
_entity_poly.pdbx_strand_id
1 'polypeptide(L)'
;MGLLLLRDKVDDAKRHGHLQLSLARLERCPSLVVSEPELCATLWRLDLSGNRLETLPDAIGALSALRVLWVNHNPRLTTLPAALARCARLEVLDASASALQALPSELGALERLRVVDIGATPLERRWLDKKVLSPMAEAAANHDDDDELRHAAAVATRGREIGAKLRRKAERERLKRELLVKLHDDVYRLERARPQDADALRAAIQRLLKRFPLADDVRSVIRNAERLFPATFSADALRAVDPTAFREAFDRLRADTERKKRAADLELKLRSLYFDRVEPPAVERMLRSIGAEIRDLGELKFLLQHARALFPREPADVDGAELRRRLLALQDELARERSAAIAKVEAAARAIYSDVDPEQVVQLVARVAALFKNTKDLRSLAADASSLFPAEFLLAQPSDIRAAFVALKASALGTSSTAAASNTTLATSSSSPSRSRRR
;
A
#
# COMPACT_ATOMS: atom_id res chain seq x y z
N MET A 1 -14.39 39.31 17.26
CA MET A 1 -14.03 40.21 16.14
C MET A 1 -15.26 41.02 15.75
N GLY A 2 -15.17 42.33 15.52
CA GLY A 2 -16.31 43.14 15.06
C GLY A 2 -16.64 42.89 13.58
N LEU A 3 -17.90 43.11 13.18
CA LEU A 3 -18.39 42.88 11.81
C LEU A 3 -17.69 43.75 10.76
N LEU A 4 -17.39 45.02 11.09
CA LEU A 4 -16.69 45.94 10.19
C LEU A 4 -15.28 45.42 9.84
N LEU A 5 -14.51 45.02 10.84
CA LEU A 5 -13.16 44.48 10.65
C LEU A 5 -13.15 43.16 9.85
N LEU A 6 -14.19 42.33 9.97
CA LEU A 6 -14.34 41.13 9.14
C LEU A 6 -14.55 41.50 7.67
N ARG A 7 -15.38 42.51 7.41
CA ARG A 7 -15.73 42.94 6.06
C ARG A 7 -14.50 43.49 5.32
N ASP A 8 -13.72 44.33 5.99
CA ASP A 8 -12.46 44.86 5.44
C ASP A 8 -11.49 43.73 5.08
N LYS A 9 -11.34 42.74 5.96
CA LYS A 9 -10.49 41.56 5.70
C LYS A 9 -10.98 40.72 4.52
N VAL A 10 -12.29 40.59 4.34
CA VAL A 10 -12.89 39.89 3.20
C VAL A 10 -12.64 40.65 1.91
N ASP A 11 -12.80 41.98 1.92
CA ASP A 11 -12.55 42.82 0.74
C ASP A 11 -11.06 42.81 0.35
N ASP A 12 -10.15 42.78 1.32
CA ASP A 12 -8.72 42.55 1.07
C ASP A 12 -8.45 41.15 0.48
N ALA A 13 -9.12 40.12 0.99
CA ALA A 13 -8.98 38.75 0.52
C ALA A 13 -9.50 38.57 -0.91
N LYS A 14 -10.53 39.30 -1.33
CA LYS A 14 -11.00 39.31 -2.73
C LYS A 14 -9.92 39.77 -3.70
N ARG A 15 -9.02 40.65 -3.28
CA ARG A 15 -7.91 41.16 -4.11
C ARG A 15 -6.69 40.23 -4.15
N HIS A 16 -6.36 39.59 -3.03
CA HIS A 16 -5.08 38.87 -2.87
C HIS A 16 -5.23 37.34 -2.77
N GLY A 17 -6.46 36.84 -2.63
CA GLY A 17 -6.77 35.42 -2.50
C GLY A 17 -6.32 34.80 -1.17
N HIS A 18 -6.00 35.60 -0.15
CA HIS A 18 -5.60 35.15 1.17
C HIS A 18 -6.46 35.79 2.26
N LEU A 19 -7.04 34.98 3.15
CA LEU A 19 -7.85 35.45 4.27
C LEU A 19 -7.29 34.99 5.61
N GLN A 20 -6.89 35.95 6.46
CA GLN A 20 -6.33 35.72 7.79
C GLN A 20 -7.36 36.00 8.89
N LEU A 21 -7.84 34.95 9.54
CA LEU A 21 -8.79 35.01 10.65
C LEU A 21 -8.28 34.27 11.90
N SER A 22 -6.97 34.12 12.05
CA SER A 22 -6.35 33.49 13.20
C SER A 22 -6.57 34.25 14.51
N LEU A 23 -6.63 33.54 15.64
CA LEU A 23 -6.68 34.11 17.01
C LEU A 23 -7.84 35.10 17.25
N ALA A 24 -8.92 35.00 16.47
CA ALA A 24 -10.05 35.90 16.51
C ALA A 24 -11.14 35.48 17.53
N ARG A 25 -10.90 34.40 18.30
CA ARG A 25 -11.83 33.77 19.25
C ARG A 25 -13.15 33.36 18.59
N LEU A 26 -13.11 32.98 17.32
CA LEU A 26 -14.29 32.56 16.57
C LEU A 26 -14.77 31.20 17.06
N GLU A 27 -16.07 31.07 17.35
CA GLU A 27 -16.70 29.79 17.69
C GLU A 27 -17.28 29.10 16.45
N ARG A 28 -17.56 29.88 15.40
CA ARG A 28 -18.04 29.39 14.09
C ARG A 28 -17.30 30.09 12.97
N CYS A 29 -17.16 29.41 11.84
CA CYS A 29 -16.64 30.02 10.63
C CYS A 29 -17.62 31.12 10.17
N PRO A 30 -17.16 32.37 9.93
CA PRO A 30 -18.06 33.45 9.54
C PRO A 30 -18.71 33.14 8.19
N SER A 31 -20.04 33.30 8.09
CA SER A 31 -20.80 33.02 6.87
C SER A 31 -20.29 33.79 5.65
N LEU A 32 -19.78 35.01 5.86
CA LEU A 32 -19.21 35.85 4.81
C LEU A 32 -18.02 35.18 4.09
N VAL A 33 -17.25 34.33 4.77
CA VAL A 33 -16.11 33.60 4.14
C VAL A 33 -16.57 32.65 3.05
N VAL A 34 -17.77 32.09 3.20
CA VAL A 34 -18.31 31.01 2.36
C VAL A 34 -19.51 31.42 1.52
N SER A 35 -20.02 32.65 1.71
CA SER A 35 -21.18 33.18 0.98
C SER A 35 -20.78 34.17 -0.13
N GLU A 36 -19.54 34.66 -0.14
CA GLU A 36 -19.04 35.62 -1.14
C GLU A 36 -18.56 34.88 -2.41
N PRO A 37 -19.22 35.07 -3.57
CA PRO A 37 -18.89 34.34 -4.79
C PRO A 37 -17.47 34.58 -5.30
N GLU A 38 -16.95 35.80 -5.16
CA GLU A 38 -15.61 36.15 -5.63
C GLU A 38 -14.52 35.39 -4.87
N LEU A 39 -14.72 35.13 -3.57
CA LEU A 39 -13.78 34.34 -2.78
C LEU A 39 -13.75 32.88 -3.25
N CYS A 40 -14.86 32.32 -3.72
CA CYS A 40 -14.93 30.92 -4.15
C CYS A 40 -13.97 30.59 -5.31
N ALA A 41 -13.70 31.58 -6.18
CA ALA A 41 -12.81 31.45 -7.33
C ALA A 41 -11.38 31.97 -7.08
N THR A 42 -11.16 32.80 -6.06
CA THR A 42 -9.88 33.51 -5.85
C THR A 42 -9.14 33.10 -4.58
N LEU A 43 -9.85 32.65 -3.54
CA LEU A 43 -9.27 32.36 -2.24
C LEU A 43 -8.45 31.06 -2.30
N TRP A 44 -7.12 31.21 -2.35
CA TRP A 44 -6.18 30.09 -2.38
C TRP A 44 -5.64 29.74 -0.99
N ARG A 45 -5.73 30.64 -0.01
CA ARG A 45 -5.34 30.37 1.38
C ARG A 45 -6.32 30.96 2.39
N LEU A 46 -6.73 30.11 3.33
CA LEU A 46 -7.60 30.46 4.44
C LEU A 46 -6.96 30.02 5.76
N ASP A 47 -6.75 30.98 6.66
CA ASP A 47 -6.23 30.75 8.01
C ASP A 47 -7.32 31.04 9.06
N LEU A 48 -7.73 29.98 9.74
CA LEU A 48 -8.68 29.96 10.85
C LEU A 48 -8.02 29.42 12.13
N SER A 49 -6.69 29.45 12.22
CA SER A 49 -5.92 28.88 13.33
C SER A 49 -6.14 29.61 14.66
N GLY A 50 -5.99 28.90 15.78
CA GLY A 50 -6.05 29.52 17.11
C GLY A 50 -7.43 30.09 17.49
N ASN A 51 -8.50 29.51 16.95
CA ASN A 51 -9.88 29.89 17.26
C ASN A 51 -10.52 28.86 18.22
N ARG A 52 -11.85 28.91 18.36
CA ARG A 52 -12.65 27.98 19.18
C ARG A 52 -13.69 27.27 18.32
N LEU A 53 -13.35 27.03 17.05
CA LEU A 53 -14.28 26.45 16.08
C LEU A 53 -14.69 25.05 16.53
N GLU A 54 -15.99 24.77 16.49
CA GLU A 54 -16.54 23.43 16.74
C GLU A 54 -16.62 22.61 15.45
N THR A 55 -17.01 23.26 14.35
CA THR A 55 -17.09 22.67 13.01
C THR A 55 -16.73 23.71 11.94
N LEU A 56 -16.51 23.25 10.71
CA LEU A 56 -16.54 24.10 9.52
C LEU A 56 -17.86 23.86 8.76
N PRO A 57 -18.44 24.88 8.12
CA PRO A 57 -19.65 24.72 7.32
C PRO A 57 -19.35 23.93 6.03
N ASP A 58 -20.32 23.17 5.53
CA ASP A 58 -20.20 22.46 4.24
C ASP A 58 -19.92 23.40 3.07
N ALA A 59 -20.35 24.65 3.16
CA ALA A 59 -20.07 25.69 2.18
C ALA A 59 -18.56 25.97 1.99
N ILE A 60 -17.68 25.50 2.89
CA ILE A 60 -16.22 25.52 2.69
C ILE A 60 -15.82 24.83 1.38
N GLY A 61 -16.59 23.82 0.94
CA GLY A 61 -16.36 23.09 -0.30
C GLY A 61 -16.53 23.94 -1.57
N ALA A 62 -17.15 25.12 -1.49
CA ALA A 62 -17.30 26.04 -2.62
C ALA A 62 -15.98 26.75 -2.98
N LEU A 63 -14.98 26.75 -2.08
CA LEU A 63 -13.69 27.38 -2.29
C LEU A 63 -12.81 26.56 -3.26
N SER A 64 -13.15 26.59 -4.55
CA SER A 64 -12.54 25.79 -5.63
C SER A 64 -11.06 26.13 -5.91
N ALA A 65 -10.63 27.32 -5.50
CA ALA A 65 -9.25 27.78 -5.61
C ALA A 65 -8.39 27.44 -4.38
N LEU A 66 -8.98 26.95 -3.29
CA LEU A 66 -8.30 26.74 -2.01
C LEU A 66 -7.17 25.72 -2.15
N ARG A 67 -5.96 26.13 -1.76
CA ARG A 67 -4.73 25.31 -1.75
C ARG A 67 -4.24 25.05 -0.33
N VAL A 68 -4.43 26.01 0.57
CA VAL A 68 -3.97 25.93 1.96
C VAL A 68 -5.11 26.25 2.90
N LEU A 69 -5.41 25.31 3.81
CA LEU A 69 -6.37 25.51 4.90
C LEU A 69 -5.69 25.23 6.24
N TRP A 70 -5.69 26.24 7.11
CA TRP A 70 -5.20 26.11 8.48
C TRP A 70 -6.34 26.27 9.46
N VAL A 71 -6.58 25.21 10.23
CA VAL A 71 -7.59 25.12 11.31
C VAL A 71 -6.98 24.54 12.58
N ASN A 72 -5.65 24.56 12.67
CA ASN A 72 -4.90 24.13 13.83
C ASN A 72 -5.17 25.01 15.06
N HIS A 73 -4.90 24.48 16.25
CA HIS A 73 -5.19 25.15 17.53
C HIS A 73 -6.67 25.54 17.68
N ASN A 74 -7.58 24.69 17.19
CA ASN A 74 -9.01 24.77 17.47
C ASN A 74 -9.41 23.62 18.41
N PRO A 75 -9.37 23.84 19.74
CA PRO A 75 -9.52 22.75 20.72
C PRO A 75 -10.93 22.15 20.78
N ARG A 76 -11.91 22.76 20.10
CA ARG A 76 -13.30 22.25 20.00
C ARG A 76 -13.60 21.59 18.65
N LEU A 77 -12.67 21.63 17.70
CA LEU A 77 -12.90 21.11 16.35
C LEU A 77 -12.77 19.60 16.36
N THR A 78 -13.90 18.90 16.33
CA THR A 78 -13.96 17.43 16.44
C THR A 78 -14.01 16.71 15.10
N THR A 79 -14.53 17.37 14.07
CA THR A 79 -14.70 16.84 12.71
C THR A 79 -14.43 17.89 11.65
N LEU A 80 -14.14 17.45 10.42
CA LEU A 80 -14.14 18.31 9.23
C LEU A 80 -15.29 17.89 8.31
N PRO A 81 -15.90 18.83 7.56
CA PRO A 81 -17.01 18.52 6.67
C PRO A 81 -16.55 17.72 5.45
N ALA A 82 -17.35 16.75 5.01
CA ALA A 82 -17.11 15.96 3.80
C ALA A 82 -16.97 16.83 2.55
N ALA A 83 -17.68 17.97 2.52
CA ALA A 83 -17.61 18.94 1.44
C ALA A 83 -16.20 19.52 1.20
N LEU A 84 -15.28 19.42 2.18
CA LEU A 84 -13.88 19.84 1.99
C LEU A 84 -13.19 19.08 0.84
N ALA A 85 -13.64 17.88 0.51
CA ALA A 85 -13.16 17.13 -0.65
C ALA A 85 -13.49 17.79 -2.01
N ARG A 86 -14.41 18.76 -2.05
CA ARG A 86 -14.73 19.55 -3.25
C ARG A 86 -13.69 20.64 -3.53
N CYS A 87 -12.83 20.98 -2.56
CA CYS A 87 -11.67 21.84 -2.76
C CYS A 87 -10.58 21.07 -3.55
N ALA A 88 -10.79 20.80 -4.83
CA ALA A 88 -9.95 19.94 -5.66
C ALA A 88 -8.49 20.42 -5.82
N ARG A 89 -8.20 21.66 -5.43
CA ARG A 89 -6.86 22.26 -5.42
C ARG A 89 -6.17 22.20 -4.05
N LEU A 90 -6.82 21.68 -3.00
CA LEU A 90 -6.26 21.64 -1.65
C LEU A 90 -4.98 20.81 -1.64
N GLU A 91 -3.89 21.42 -1.18
CA GLU A 91 -2.54 20.84 -1.10
C GLU A 91 -2.11 20.62 0.34
N VAL A 92 -2.49 21.54 1.24
CA VAL A 92 -2.11 21.55 2.65
C VAL A 92 -3.36 21.74 3.51
N LEU A 93 -3.56 20.80 4.42
CA LEU A 93 -4.54 20.89 5.51
C LEU A 93 -3.79 20.75 6.83
N ASP A 94 -3.81 21.80 7.64
CA ASP A 94 -3.30 21.73 9.02
C ASP A 94 -4.47 21.77 9.99
N ALA A 95 -4.70 20.65 10.67
CA ALA A 95 -5.69 20.49 11.73
C ALA A 95 -5.04 20.04 13.05
N SER A 96 -3.73 20.27 13.20
CA SER A 96 -2.98 19.92 14.41
C SER A 96 -3.49 20.66 15.65
N ALA A 97 -3.22 20.11 16.83
CA ALA A 97 -3.64 20.66 18.12
C ALA A 97 -5.16 21.01 18.16
N SER A 98 -5.98 20.09 17.65
CA SER A 98 -7.44 20.14 17.70
C SER A 98 -8.02 18.89 18.37
N ALA A 99 -9.32 18.89 18.63
CA ALA A 99 -10.02 17.72 19.19
C ALA A 99 -10.45 16.70 18.12
N LEU A 100 -9.80 16.70 16.96
CA LEU A 100 -10.20 15.92 15.80
C LEU A 100 -10.19 14.42 16.12
N GLN A 101 -11.36 13.78 15.98
CA GLN A 101 -11.53 12.35 16.21
C GLN A 101 -11.55 11.53 14.92
N ALA A 102 -11.92 12.18 13.81
CA ALA A 102 -12.14 11.58 12.51
C ALA A 102 -11.76 12.54 11.38
N LEU A 103 -11.41 11.99 10.22
CA LEU A 103 -11.33 12.75 8.97
C LEU A 103 -12.39 12.24 7.99
N PRO A 104 -13.02 13.14 7.21
CA PRO A 104 -13.98 12.74 6.20
C PRO A 104 -13.35 11.80 5.17
N SER A 105 -14.08 10.74 4.82
CA SER A 105 -13.63 9.68 3.91
C SER A 105 -13.26 10.20 2.52
N GLU A 106 -13.91 11.29 2.14
CA GLU A 106 -13.88 11.98 0.87
C GLU A 106 -12.54 12.71 0.67
N LEU A 107 -11.79 13.04 1.73
CA LEU A 107 -10.45 13.62 1.59
C LEU A 107 -9.49 12.68 0.86
N GLY A 108 -9.77 11.37 0.87
CA GLY A 108 -9.05 10.39 0.06
C GLY A 108 -9.16 10.63 -1.45
N ALA A 109 -10.19 11.33 -1.91
CA ALA A 109 -10.39 11.68 -3.32
C ALA A 109 -9.51 12.86 -3.77
N LEU A 110 -9.02 13.70 -2.85
CA LEU A 110 -8.20 14.86 -3.21
C LEU A 110 -6.86 14.43 -3.83
N GLU A 111 -6.70 14.70 -5.12
CA GLU A 111 -5.49 14.34 -5.87
C GLU A 111 -4.31 15.26 -5.56
N ARG A 112 -4.60 16.53 -5.26
CA ARG A 112 -3.56 17.55 -4.99
C ARG A 112 -3.08 17.56 -3.55
N LEU A 113 -3.85 17.03 -2.60
CA LEU A 113 -3.48 16.99 -1.18
C LEU A 113 -2.12 16.31 -0.99
N ARG A 114 -1.21 16.98 -0.29
CA ARG A 114 0.17 16.55 -0.06
C ARG A 114 0.50 16.45 1.42
N VAL A 115 -0.05 17.38 2.20
CA VAL A 115 0.21 17.49 3.63
C VAL A 115 -1.13 17.51 4.34
N VAL A 116 -1.28 16.60 5.29
CA VAL A 116 -2.33 16.65 6.30
C VAL A 116 -1.63 16.54 7.64
N ASP A 117 -1.63 17.63 8.39
CA ASP A 117 -1.12 17.63 9.75
C ASP A 117 -2.29 17.44 10.72
N ILE A 118 -2.18 16.40 11.55
CA ILE A 118 -3.10 16.11 12.65
C ILE A 118 -2.34 15.87 13.96
N GLY A 119 -1.11 16.36 14.07
CA GLY A 119 -0.31 16.23 15.27
C GLY A 119 -1.04 16.78 16.49
N ALA A 120 -0.85 16.17 17.65
CA ALA A 120 -1.55 16.52 18.89
C ALA A 120 -3.09 16.50 18.77
N THR A 121 -3.64 15.56 18.00
CA THR A 121 -5.09 15.26 17.97
C THR A 121 -5.36 13.87 18.57
N PRO A 122 -6.58 13.60 19.09
CA PRO A 122 -6.99 12.24 19.46
C PRO A 122 -6.83 11.23 18.31
N LEU A 123 -7.01 11.68 17.07
CA LEU A 123 -6.85 10.87 15.85
C LEU A 123 -5.39 10.44 15.60
N GLU A 124 -4.40 11.22 16.01
CA GLU A 124 -2.97 10.92 15.76
C GLU A 124 -2.58 9.52 16.27
N ARG A 125 -2.99 9.18 17.49
CA ARG A 125 -2.73 7.86 18.10
C ARG A 125 -3.40 6.74 17.30
N ARG A 126 -4.63 6.95 16.85
CA ARG A 126 -5.39 6.01 16.00
C ARG A 126 -4.79 5.85 14.61
N TRP A 127 -4.06 6.86 14.10
CA TRP A 127 -3.39 6.83 12.80
C TRP A 127 -2.04 6.15 12.80
N LEU A 128 -1.31 6.20 13.91
CA LEU A 128 0.06 5.72 13.99
C LEU A 128 0.19 4.32 14.60
N ASP A 129 -0.77 3.87 15.42
CA ASP A 129 -0.61 2.62 16.17
C ASP A 129 -1.35 1.42 15.54
N LYS A 130 -0.58 0.48 14.95
CA LYS A 130 -1.11 -0.77 14.40
C LYS A 130 -1.72 -1.69 15.48
N LYS A 131 -1.29 -1.56 16.74
CA LYS A 131 -1.74 -2.43 17.85
C LYS A 131 -3.14 -2.09 18.35
N VAL A 132 -3.58 -0.84 18.20
CA VAL A 132 -4.91 -0.38 18.63
C VAL A 132 -6.00 -0.78 17.63
N LEU A 133 -5.64 -0.89 16.35
CA LEU A 133 -6.61 -1.07 15.26
C LEU A 133 -6.97 -2.53 14.96
N SER A 134 -6.07 -3.46 15.23
CA SER A 134 -6.32 -4.89 14.98
C SER A 134 -7.45 -5.41 15.89
N PRO A 135 -7.43 -5.15 17.21
CA PRO A 135 -8.50 -5.56 18.11
C PRO A 135 -9.83 -4.83 17.88
N MET A 136 -9.82 -3.56 17.46
CA MET A 136 -11.05 -2.82 17.18
C MET A 136 -11.74 -3.28 15.88
N ALA A 137 -10.97 -3.58 14.84
CA ALA A 137 -11.51 -4.13 13.60
C ALA A 137 -12.05 -5.55 13.81
N GLU A 138 -11.37 -6.36 14.63
CA GLU A 138 -11.84 -7.68 15.05
C GLU A 138 -13.09 -7.59 15.94
N ALA A 139 -13.14 -6.65 16.89
CA ALA A 139 -14.31 -6.43 17.74
C ALA A 139 -15.55 -5.95 16.95
N ALA A 140 -15.36 -5.04 15.99
CA ALA A 140 -16.43 -4.56 15.11
C ALA A 140 -16.92 -5.62 14.11
N ALA A 141 -16.09 -6.62 13.78
CA ALA A 141 -16.50 -7.77 12.98
C ALA A 141 -17.27 -8.82 13.81
N ASN A 142 -17.11 -8.81 15.14
CA ASN A 142 -17.74 -9.75 16.06
C ASN A 142 -19.00 -9.20 16.75
N HIS A 143 -19.29 -7.90 16.62
CA HIS A 143 -20.48 -7.24 17.19
C HIS A 143 -21.24 -6.53 16.07
N ASP A 144 -22.25 -7.21 15.51
CA ASP A 144 -23.05 -6.69 14.39
C ASP A 144 -24.00 -5.55 14.79
N ASP A 145 -24.28 -5.41 16.09
CA ASP A 145 -25.27 -4.44 16.62
C ASP A 145 -24.65 -3.14 17.16
N ASP A 146 -23.31 -2.98 17.13
CA ASP A 146 -22.64 -1.78 17.69
C ASP A 146 -22.20 -0.80 16.58
N ASP A 147 -23.15 0.04 16.16
CA ASP A 147 -22.97 1.06 15.12
C ASP A 147 -21.85 2.06 15.42
N GLU A 148 -21.62 2.40 16.69
CA GLU A 148 -20.54 3.33 17.09
C GLU A 148 -19.17 2.69 16.89
N LEU A 149 -19.01 1.41 17.25
CA LEU A 149 -17.77 0.67 17.07
C LEU A 149 -17.44 0.48 15.59
N ARG A 150 -18.44 0.15 14.77
CA ARG A 150 -18.33 0.03 13.30
C ARG A 150 -17.95 1.36 12.66
N HIS A 151 -18.60 2.46 13.05
CA HIS A 151 -18.27 3.79 12.55
C HIS A 151 -16.82 4.18 12.89
N ALA A 152 -16.40 3.95 14.14
CA ALA A 152 -15.03 4.24 14.56
C ALA A 152 -13.98 3.40 13.80
N ALA A 153 -14.26 2.12 13.54
CA ALA A 153 -13.39 1.24 12.77
C ALA A 153 -13.29 1.65 11.29
N ALA A 154 -14.41 2.05 10.68
CA ALA A 154 -14.46 2.56 9.30
C ALA A 154 -13.65 3.86 9.14
N VAL A 155 -13.84 4.82 10.05
CA VAL A 155 -13.09 6.09 10.10
C VAL A 155 -11.59 5.83 10.20
N ALA A 156 -11.17 4.96 11.11
CA ALA A 156 -9.76 4.67 11.33
C ALA A 156 -9.13 3.98 10.12
N THR A 157 -9.84 3.05 9.48
CA THR A 157 -9.40 2.37 8.26
C THR A 157 -9.23 3.36 7.12
N ARG A 158 -10.21 4.23 6.90
CA ARG A 158 -10.14 5.22 5.83
C ARG A 158 -9.05 6.27 6.05
N GLY A 159 -8.86 6.66 7.30
CA GLY A 159 -7.75 7.49 7.71
C GLY A 159 -6.37 6.89 7.36
N ARG A 160 -6.18 5.57 7.58
CA ARG A 160 -4.95 4.87 7.16
C ARG A 160 -4.74 4.93 5.65
N GLU A 161 -5.80 4.81 4.86
CA GLU A 161 -5.71 4.86 3.40
C GLU A 161 -5.24 6.24 2.92
N ILE A 162 -5.81 7.31 3.49
CA ILE A 162 -5.38 8.68 3.21
C ILE A 162 -3.91 8.86 3.59
N GLY A 163 -3.52 8.47 4.81
CA GLY A 163 -2.14 8.57 5.26
C GLY A 163 -1.17 7.75 4.39
N ALA A 164 -1.56 6.54 3.98
CA ALA A 164 -0.77 5.70 3.08
C ALA A 164 -0.62 6.33 1.68
N LYS A 165 -1.71 6.91 1.13
CA LYS A 165 -1.69 7.64 -0.14
C LYS A 165 -0.71 8.82 -0.07
N LEU A 166 -0.78 9.63 0.98
CA LEU A 166 0.10 10.78 1.18
C LEU A 166 1.57 10.37 1.32
N ARG A 167 1.87 9.34 2.13
CA ARG A 167 3.23 8.80 2.26
C ARG A 167 3.78 8.29 0.93
N ARG A 168 2.99 7.54 0.16
CA ARG A 168 3.38 7.06 -1.18
C ARG A 168 3.67 8.23 -2.13
N LYS A 169 2.84 9.27 -2.11
CA LYS A 169 3.03 10.47 -2.93
C LYS A 169 4.29 11.24 -2.51
N ALA A 170 4.50 11.46 -1.22
CA ALA A 170 5.68 12.13 -0.67
C ALA A 170 6.97 11.37 -1.01
N GLU A 171 6.95 10.06 -0.85
CA GLU A 171 8.06 9.17 -1.24
C GLU A 171 8.38 9.31 -2.72
N ARG A 172 7.35 9.33 -3.57
CA ARG A 172 7.54 9.45 -5.02
C ARG A 172 8.09 10.81 -5.42
N GLU A 173 7.67 11.90 -4.79
CA GLU A 173 8.24 13.22 -5.01
C GLU A 173 9.68 13.32 -4.50
N ARG A 174 10.02 12.65 -3.40
CA ARG A 174 11.40 12.51 -2.93
C ARG A 174 12.27 11.80 -3.96
N LEU A 175 11.82 10.65 -4.46
CA LEU A 175 12.55 9.86 -5.46
C LEU A 175 12.72 10.61 -6.79
N LYS A 176 11.72 11.42 -7.20
CA LYS A 176 11.87 12.31 -8.37
C LYS A 176 12.98 13.33 -8.18
N ARG A 177 13.08 13.94 -7.00
CA ARG A 177 14.16 14.89 -6.67
C ARG A 177 15.51 14.20 -6.62
N GLU A 178 15.58 13.01 -6.04
CA GLU A 178 16.79 12.19 -6.00
C GLU A 178 17.28 11.84 -7.42
N LEU A 179 16.37 11.41 -8.31
CA LEU A 179 16.71 11.16 -9.71
C LEU A 179 17.19 12.43 -10.43
N LEU A 180 16.54 13.57 -10.17
CA LEU A 180 16.94 14.85 -10.74
C LEU A 180 18.36 15.22 -10.32
N VAL A 181 18.67 15.13 -9.03
CA VAL A 181 20.01 15.41 -8.50
C VAL A 181 21.02 14.45 -9.11
N LYS A 182 20.73 13.14 -9.13
CA LYS A 182 21.63 12.16 -9.74
C LYS A 182 21.92 12.44 -11.21
N LEU A 183 20.88 12.76 -12.00
CA LEU A 183 21.08 13.04 -13.42
C LEU A 183 21.82 14.37 -13.64
N HIS A 184 21.49 15.40 -12.86
CA HIS A 184 22.10 16.72 -12.98
C HIS A 184 23.57 16.71 -12.55
N ASP A 185 23.87 16.17 -11.36
CA ASP A 185 25.18 16.27 -10.72
C ASP A 185 26.13 15.12 -11.10
N ASP A 186 25.62 13.89 -11.23
CA ASP A 186 26.48 12.73 -11.51
C ASP A 186 26.57 12.43 -13.01
N VAL A 187 25.42 12.21 -13.66
CA VAL A 187 25.36 11.65 -15.03
C VAL A 187 25.74 12.71 -16.06
N TYR A 188 25.15 13.90 -15.96
CA TYR A 188 25.34 14.97 -16.94
C TYR A 188 26.28 16.09 -16.48
N ARG A 189 26.50 16.23 -15.17
CA ARG A 189 27.35 17.30 -14.58
C ARG A 189 27.00 18.68 -15.10
N LEU A 190 25.72 19.03 -15.06
CA LEU A 190 25.20 20.28 -15.62
C LEU A 190 25.62 21.50 -14.80
N GLU A 191 25.89 22.60 -15.48
CA GLU A 191 26.21 23.88 -14.84
C GLU A 191 24.97 24.49 -14.18
N ARG A 192 25.12 24.92 -12.92
CA ARG A 192 24.03 25.57 -12.16
C ARG A 192 23.55 26.90 -12.77
N ALA A 193 24.32 27.50 -13.68
CA ALA A 193 24.00 28.77 -14.33
C ALA A 193 23.00 28.65 -15.51
N ARG A 194 22.60 27.43 -15.90
CA ARG A 194 21.65 27.17 -17.01
C ARG A 194 20.34 26.56 -16.53
N PRO A 195 19.41 27.36 -15.97
CA PRO A 195 18.15 26.86 -15.41
C PRO A 195 17.28 26.11 -16.43
N GLN A 196 17.37 26.45 -17.72
CA GLN A 196 16.64 25.77 -18.79
C GLN A 196 17.00 24.28 -18.93
N ASP A 197 18.23 23.88 -18.63
CA ASP A 197 18.69 22.50 -18.75
C ASP A 197 18.11 21.64 -17.62
N ALA A 198 18.07 22.20 -16.41
CA ALA A 198 17.41 21.58 -15.25
C ALA A 198 15.89 21.45 -15.47
N ASP A 199 15.27 22.40 -16.16
CA ASP A 199 13.84 22.34 -16.49
C ASP A 199 13.53 21.29 -17.57
N ALA A 200 14.37 21.19 -18.61
CA ALA A 200 14.28 20.12 -19.59
C ALA A 200 14.40 18.73 -18.93
N LEU A 201 15.35 18.59 -17.99
CA LEU A 201 15.54 17.36 -17.23
C LEU A 201 14.34 17.05 -16.31
N ARG A 202 13.81 18.05 -15.59
CA ARG A 202 12.59 17.91 -14.78
C ARG A 202 11.40 17.43 -15.64
N ALA A 203 11.21 18.04 -16.80
CA ALA A 203 10.12 17.68 -17.72
C ALA A 203 10.28 16.24 -18.24
N ALA A 204 11.50 15.83 -18.61
CA ALA A 204 11.80 14.47 -19.03
C ALA A 204 11.54 13.45 -17.91
N ILE A 205 12.04 13.68 -16.69
CA ILE A 205 11.80 12.82 -15.52
C ILE A 205 10.31 12.68 -15.26
N GLN A 206 9.57 13.80 -15.22
CA GLN A 206 8.13 13.78 -14.97
C GLN A 206 7.38 12.96 -16.03
N ARG A 207 7.77 13.09 -17.31
CA ARG A 207 7.17 12.36 -18.43
C ARG A 207 7.48 10.87 -18.37
N LEU A 208 8.75 10.49 -18.22
CA LEU A 208 9.19 9.08 -18.20
C LEU A 208 8.65 8.34 -16.98
N LEU A 209 8.71 8.95 -15.79
CA LEU A 209 8.24 8.31 -14.57
C LEU A 209 6.72 8.10 -14.52
N LYS A 210 5.91 8.68 -15.43
CA LYS A 210 4.48 8.32 -15.54
C LYS A 210 4.26 6.82 -15.79
N ARG A 211 5.22 6.13 -16.42
CA ARG A 211 5.17 4.67 -16.63
C ARG A 211 5.65 3.82 -15.45
N PHE A 212 5.99 4.47 -14.33
CA PHE A 212 6.52 3.84 -13.12
C PHE A 212 5.65 4.23 -11.91
N PRO A 213 4.53 3.53 -11.68
CA PRO A 213 3.61 3.83 -10.58
C PRO A 213 4.16 3.40 -9.22
N LEU A 214 5.01 2.38 -9.17
CA LEU A 214 5.57 1.81 -7.95
C LEU A 214 6.87 2.51 -7.55
N ALA A 215 7.02 2.82 -6.26
CA ALA A 215 8.23 3.47 -5.74
C ALA A 215 9.49 2.62 -5.92
N ASP A 216 9.38 1.30 -5.81
CA ASP A 216 10.51 0.38 -6.00
C ASP A 216 11.07 0.41 -7.42
N ASP A 217 10.20 0.53 -8.42
CA ASP A 217 10.67 0.65 -9.80
C ASP A 217 11.40 1.98 -10.02
N VAL A 218 10.92 3.08 -9.43
CA VAL A 218 11.61 4.39 -9.48
C VAL A 218 12.99 4.31 -8.80
N ARG A 219 13.11 3.65 -7.64
CA ARG A 219 14.42 3.40 -7.00
C ARG A 219 15.36 2.61 -7.92
N SER A 220 14.81 1.65 -8.66
CA SER A 220 15.59 0.86 -9.61
C SER A 220 16.00 1.68 -10.84
N VAL A 221 15.16 2.60 -11.30
CA VAL A 221 15.52 3.58 -12.34
C VAL A 221 16.68 4.45 -11.88
N ILE A 222 16.64 4.96 -10.64
CA ILE A 222 17.74 5.76 -10.05
C ILE A 222 19.06 4.97 -10.05
N ARG A 223 19.04 3.72 -9.57
CA ARG A 223 20.24 2.86 -9.55
C ARG A 223 20.82 2.59 -10.93
N ASN A 224 19.99 2.61 -11.96
CA ASN A 224 20.38 2.30 -13.34
C ASN A 224 20.37 3.53 -14.26
N ALA A 225 20.39 4.74 -13.69
CA ALA A 225 20.21 5.98 -14.45
C ALA A 225 21.22 6.10 -15.62
N GLU A 226 22.48 5.75 -15.39
CA GLU A 226 23.56 5.80 -16.39
C GLU A 226 23.33 4.87 -17.60
N ARG A 227 22.55 3.78 -17.42
CA ARG A 227 22.24 2.83 -18.49
C ARG A 227 20.94 3.13 -19.20
N LEU A 228 20.01 3.82 -18.52
CA LEU A 228 18.66 4.07 -19.02
C LEU A 228 18.53 5.42 -19.71
N PHE A 229 19.31 6.41 -19.28
CA PHE A 229 19.29 7.75 -19.86
C PHE A 229 20.38 7.89 -20.93
N PRO A 230 20.20 8.82 -21.91
CA PRO A 230 21.24 9.12 -22.89
C PRO A 230 22.58 9.44 -22.22
N ALA A 231 23.68 8.97 -22.80
CA ALA A 231 25.02 9.14 -22.23
C ALA A 231 25.50 10.61 -22.22
N THR A 232 25.03 11.41 -23.17
CA THR A 232 25.30 12.85 -23.25
C THR A 232 24.02 13.65 -23.07
N PHE A 233 24.14 14.81 -22.42
CA PHE A 233 23.00 15.69 -22.23
C PHE A 233 22.64 16.40 -23.55
N SER A 234 21.38 16.29 -23.94
CA SER A 234 20.75 17.15 -24.93
C SER A 234 19.26 17.26 -24.60
N ALA A 235 18.75 18.49 -24.52
CA ALA A 235 17.34 18.73 -24.27
C ALA A 235 16.45 18.07 -25.34
N ASP A 236 16.89 18.07 -26.60
CA ASP A 236 16.20 17.39 -27.71
C ASP A 236 16.28 15.86 -27.58
N ALA A 237 17.45 15.32 -27.24
CA ALA A 237 17.58 13.88 -27.01
C ALA A 237 16.67 13.41 -25.87
N LEU A 238 16.61 14.14 -24.76
CA LEU A 238 15.72 13.85 -23.62
C LEU A 238 14.24 13.99 -23.97
N ARG A 239 13.86 14.94 -24.84
CA ARG A 239 12.50 15.07 -25.37
C ARG A 239 12.14 13.88 -26.26
N ALA A 240 13.08 13.42 -27.08
CA ALA A 240 12.88 12.32 -28.02
C ALA A 240 12.79 10.93 -27.36
N VAL A 241 13.28 10.75 -26.12
CA VAL A 241 13.16 9.46 -25.42
C VAL A 241 11.69 9.08 -25.26
N ASP A 242 11.24 8.01 -25.91
CA ASP A 242 9.87 7.52 -25.77
C ASP A 242 9.65 6.84 -24.39
N PRO A 243 8.56 7.14 -23.66
CA PRO A 243 8.32 6.54 -22.34
C PRO A 243 8.06 5.03 -22.35
N THR A 244 7.53 4.48 -23.45
CA THR A 244 7.27 3.05 -23.60
C THR A 244 8.57 2.31 -23.88
N ALA A 245 9.36 2.79 -24.84
CA ALA A 245 10.69 2.25 -25.11
C ALA A 245 11.62 2.33 -23.89
N PHE A 246 11.54 3.42 -23.12
CA PHE A 246 12.29 3.55 -21.86
C PHE A 246 11.86 2.49 -20.83
N ARG A 247 10.56 2.19 -20.74
CA ARG A 247 10.04 1.14 -19.87
C ARG A 247 10.52 -0.25 -20.31
N GLU A 248 10.50 -0.55 -21.61
CA GLU A 248 11.00 -1.81 -22.15
C GLU A 248 12.51 -1.97 -21.94
N ALA A 249 13.29 -0.90 -22.07
CA ALA A 249 14.72 -0.90 -21.75
C ALA A 249 14.96 -1.22 -20.26
N PHE A 250 14.16 -0.61 -19.36
CA PHE A 250 14.19 -0.92 -17.93
C PHE A 250 13.86 -2.39 -17.63
N ASP A 251 12.79 -2.92 -18.24
CA ASP A 251 12.36 -4.30 -18.00
C ASP A 251 13.41 -5.31 -18.54
N ARG A 252 14.04 -5.04 -19.68
CA ARG A 252 15.19 -5.82 -20.19
C ARG A 252 16.37 -5.81 -19.23
N LEU A 253 16.76 -4.63 -18.74
CA LEU A 253 17.87 -4.49 -17.80
C LEU A 253 17.62 -5.27 -16.50
N ARG A 254 16.38 -5.25 -16.01
CA ARG A 254 15.95 -6.00 -14.83
C ARG A 254 16.01 -7.51 -15.08
N ALA A 255 15.52 -7.97 -16.23
CA ALA A 255 15.58 -9.38 -16.63
C ALA A 255 17.03 -9.87 -16.73
N ASP A 256 17.93 -9.09 -17.33
CA ASP A 256 19.36 -9.44 -17.42
C ASP A 256 20.04 -9.50 -16.06
N THR A 257 19.72 -8.56 -15.17
CA THR A 257 20.23 -8.55 -13.79
C THR A 257 19.77 -9.78 -13.02
N GLU A 258 18.47 -10.11 -13.09
CA GLU A 258 17.95 -11.33 -12.47
C GLU A 258 18.56 -12.59 -13.09
N ARG A 259 18.73 -12.65 -14.42
CA ARG A 259 19.38 -13.78 -15.09
C ARG A 259 20.80 -14.01 -14.58
N LYS A 260 21.60 -12.95 -14.46
CA LYS A 260 22.96 -13.03 -13.89
C LYS A 260 22.95 -13.53 -12.45
N LYS A 261 22.03 -13.03 -11.64
CA LYS A 261 21.87 -13.49 -10.25
C LYS A 261 21.49 -14.97 -10.20
N ARG A 262 20.55 -15.42 -11.03
CA ARG A 262 20.14 -16.83 -11.07
C ARG A 262 21.22 -17.76 -11.61
N ALA A 263 22.03 -17.30 -12.55
CA ALA A 263 23.21 -18.05 -12.99
C ALA A 263 24.20 -18.26 -11.84
N ALA A 264 24.45 -17.23 -11.03
CA ALA A 264 25.28 -17.35 -9.83
C ALA A 264 24.64 -18.26 -8.76
N ASP A 265 23.32 -18.14 -8.53
CA ASP A 265 22.58 -19.05 -7.64
C ASP A 265 22.72 -20.52 -8.11
N LEU A 266 22.65 -20.75 -9.43
CA LEU A 266 22.80 -22.07 -10.04
C LEU A 266 24.22 -22.61 -9.86
N GLU A 267 25.24 -21.80 -10.08
CA GLU A 267 26.63 -22.18 -9.82
C GLU A 267 26.84 -22.58 -8.35
N LEU A 268 26.34 -21.78 -7.41
CA LEU A 268 26.39 -22.08 -5.98
C LEU A 268 25.63 -23.37 -5.66
N LYS A 269 24.49 -23.60 -6.31
CA LYS A 269 23.67 -24.80 -6.14
C LYS A 269 24.39 -26.04 -6.64
N LEU A 270 25.04 -25.98 -7.80
CA LEU A 270 25.84 -27.07 -8.37
C LEU A 270 27.00 -27.43 -7.43
N ARG A 271 27.74 -26.44 -6.94
CA ARG A 271 28.82 -26.66 -5.96
C ARG A 271 28.31 -27.29 -4.66
N SER A 272 27.12 -26.90 -4.20
CA SER A 272 26.50 -27.48 -3.01
C SER A 272 26.00 -28.90 -3.22
N LEU A 273 25.46 -29.24 -4.40
CA LEU A 273 24.92 -30.57 -4.70
C LEU A 273 26.04 -31.59 -4.90
N TYR A 274 27.16 -31.17 -5.49
CA TYR A 274 28.26 -32.04 -5.87
C TYR A 274 29.57 -31.72 -5.15
N PHE A 275 29.44 -31.27 -3.89
CA PHE A 275 30.56 -30.89 -3.03
C PHE A 275 31.70 -31.94 -3.08
N ASP A 276 32.95 -31.47 -3.27
CA ASP A 276 34.17 -32.26 -3.46
C ASP A 276 34.21 -33.23 -4.67
N ARG A 277 33.22 -33.22 -5.56
CA ARG A 277 33.13 -34.12 -6.73
C ARG A 277 33.27 -33.43 -8.09
N VAL A 278 33.48 -32.11 -8.14
CA VAL A 278 33.46 -31.34 -9.39
C VAL A 278 34.51 -30.22 -9.39
N GLU A 279 35.38 -30.27 -10.39
CA GLU A 279 36.36 -29.21 -10.68
C GLU A 279 35.71 -27.99 -11.35
N PRO A 280 36.26 -26.76 -11.20
CA PRO A 280 35.69 -25.54 -11.79
C PRO A 280 35.35 -25.63 -13.30
N PRO A 281 36.20 -26.22 -14.18
CA PRO A 281 35.86 -26.34 -15.60
C PRO A 281 34.65 -27.26 -15.88
N ALA A 282 34.39 -28.23 -15.00
CA ALA A 282 33.22 -29.09 -15.13
C ALA A 282 31.93 -28.33 -14.75
N VAL A 283 31.98 -27.49 -13.71
CA VAL A 283 30.85 -26.61 -13.36
C VAL A 283 30.51 -25.66 -14.52
N GLU A 284 31.51 -25.05 -15.15
CA GLU A 284 31.28 -24.18 -16.30
C GLU A 284 30.64 -24.90 -17.49
N ARG A 285 31.05 -26.14 -17.77
CA ARG A 285 30.41 -26.96 -18.82
C ARG A 285 28.95 -27.23 -18.50
N MET A 286 28.62 -27.57 -17.25
CA MET A 286 27.24 -27.77 -16.80
C MET A 286 26.41 -26.48 -16.95
N LEU A 287 26.95 -25.34 -16.51
CA LEU A 287 26.30 -24.04 -16.65
C LEU A 287 26.03 -23.70 -18.12
N ARG A 288 26.98 -23.96 -19.02
CA ARG A 288 26.79 -23.76 -20.47
C ARG A 288 25.72 -24.67 -21.04
N SER A 289 25.73 -25.96 -20.69
CA SER A 289 24.72 -26.93 -21.13
C SER A 289 23.32 -26.54 -20.65
N ILE A 290 23.17 -26.21 -19.37
CA ILE A 290 21.89 -25.76 -18.79
C ILE A 290 21.43 -24.45 -19.43
N GLY A 291 22.32 -23.47 -19.61
CA GLY A 291 21.97 -22.17 -20.19
C GLY A 291 21.61 -22.22 -21.68
N ALA A 292 22.07 -23.23 -22.42
CA ALA A 292 21.68 -23.44 -23.80
C ALA A 292 20.20 -23.83 -23.94
N GLU A 293 19.71 -24.62 -22.99
CA GLU A 293 18.37 -25.24 -22.98
C GLU A 293 17.35 -24.46 -22.15
N ILE A 294 17.75 -23.93 -20.99
CA ILE A 294 16.88 -23.26 -20.02
C ILE A 294 17.19 -21.76 -20.03
N ARG A 295 16.50 -21.03 -20.92
CA ARG A 295 16.71 -19.58 -21.15
C ARG A 295 15.69 -18.70 -20.44
N ASP A 296 14.53 -19.27 -20.11
CA ASP A 296 13.47 -18.58 -19.40
C ASP A 296 13.80 -18.45 -17.91
N LEU A 297 13.52 -17.27 -17.34
CA LEU A 297 13.82 -16.97 -15.95
C LEU A 297 12.90 -17.76 -14.99
N GLY A 298 11.66 -18.03 -15.41
CA GLY A 298 10.70 -18.84 -14.68
C GLY A 298 11.13 -20.30 -14.59
N GLU A 299 11.53 -20.89 -15.72
CA GLU A 299 12.09 -22.25 -15.77
C GLU A 299 13.36 -22.36 -14.90
N LEU A 300 14.29 -21.41 -15.00
CA LEU A 300 15.51 -21.41 -14.18
C LEU A 300 15.21 -21.30 -12.68
N LYS A 301 14.23 -20.47 -12.30
CA LYS A 301 13.78 -20.37 -10.90
C LYS A 301 13.15 -21.67 -10.41
N PHE A 302 12.34 -22.32 -11.25
CA PHE A 302 11.72 -23.61 -10.94
C PHE A 302 12.78 -24.71 -10.77
N LEU A 303 13.76 -24.75 -11.67
CA LEU A 303 14.92 -25.66 -11.58
C LEU A 303 15.64 -25.52 -10.25
N LEU A 304 15.95 -24.28 -9.83
CA LEU A 304 16.63 -24.01 -8.55
C LEU A 304 15.80 -24.44 -7.34
N GLN A 305 14.48 -24.23 -7.38
CA GLN A 305 13.56 -24.60 -6.31
C GLN A 305 13.46 -26.13 -6.14
N HIS A 306 13.46 -26.87 -7.24
CA HIS A 306 13.31 -28.33 -7.27
C HIS A 306 14.64 -29.07 -7.53
N ALA A 307 15.77 -28.40 -7.32
CA ALA A 307 17.08 -28.89 -7.74
C ALA A 307 17.41 -30.30 -7.20
N ARG A 308 17.05 -30.60 -5.95
CA ARG A 308 17.31 -31.93 -5.35
C ARG A 308 16.61 -33.08 -6.07
N ALA A 309 15.46 -32.83 -6.70
CA ALA A 309 14.70 -33.84 -7.42
C ALA A 309 15.10 -33.91 -8.90
N LEU A 310 15.52 -32.79 -9.47
CA LEU A 310 15.81 -32.68 -10.91
C LEU A 310 17.25 -33.07 -11.26
N PHE A 311 18.22 -32.64 -10.43
CA PHE A 311 19.63 -32.89 -10.70
C PHE A 311 20.00 -34.36 -10.48
N PRO A 312 20.79 -34.96 -11.40
CA PRO A 312 21.27 -36.33 -11.23
C PRO A 312 22.18 -36.47 -10.01
N ARG A 313 22.46 -37.72 -9.61
CA ARG A 313 23.36 -37.99 -8.48
C ARG A 313 24.82 -37.75 -8.86
N GLU A 314 25.19 -38.17 -10.06
CA GLU A 314 26.56 -38.02 -10.55
C GLU A 314 26.72 -36.74 -11.37
N PRO A 315 27.78 -35.96 -11.14
CA PRO A 315 27.97 -34.70 -11.86
C PRO A 315 28.18 -34.88 -13.37
N ALA A 316 28.76 -36.01 -13.78
CA ALA A 316 29.01 -36.32 -15.19
C ALA A 316 27.71 -36.44 -16.01
N ASP A 317 26.59 -36.76 -15.36
CA ASP A 317 25.28 -36.92 -15.99
C ASP A 317 24.50 -35.61 -16.11
N VAL A 318 25.08 -34.49 -15.66
CA VAL A 318 24.43 -33.18 -15.73
C VAL A 318 24.41 -32.69 -17.18
N ASP A 319 23.25 -32.88 -17.80
CA ASP A 319 22.95 -32.40 -19.14
C ASP A 319 21.72 -31.48 -19.14
N GLY A 320 21.83 -30.34 -19.82
CA GLY A 320 20.79 -29.32 -19.88
C GLY A 320 19.52 -29.80 -20.55
N ALA A 321 19.61 -30.64 -21.58
CA ALA A 321 18.44 -31.10 -22.33
C ALA A 321 17.65 -32.12 -21.50
N GLU A 322 18.36 -33.03 -20.84
CA GLU A 322 17.75 -33.97 -19.89
C GLU A 322 17.13 -33.26 -18.68
N LEU A 323 17.83 -32.27 -18.11
CA LEU A 323 17.28 -31.45 -17.03
C LEU A 323 16.01 -30.71 -17.46
N ARG A 324 15.97 -30.17 -18.69
CA ARG A 324 14.78 -29.52 -19.23
C ARG A 324 13.62 -30.51 -19.41
N ARG A 325 13.88 -31.72 -19.90
CA ARG A 325 12.85 -32.78 -19.99
C ARG A 325 12.26 -33.12 -18.63
N ARG A 326 13.12 -33.35 -17.62
CA ARG A 326 12.68 -33.64 -16.24
C ARG A 326 11.92 -32.47 -15.63
N LEU A 327 12.36 -31.24 -15.90
CA LEU A 327 11.70 -30.02 -15.44
C LEU A 327 10.27 -29.93 -15.97
N LEU A 328 10.09 -30.12 -17.28
CA LEU A 328 8.76 -30.08 -17.91
C LEU A 328 7.86 -31.20 -17.38
N ALA A 329 8.38 -32.42 -17.28
CA ALA A 329 7.64 -33.55 -16.72
C ALA A 329 7.18 -33.30 -15.27
N LEU A 330 8.04 -32.70 -14.44
CA LEU A 330 7.68 -32.33 -13.06
C LEU A 330 6.65 -31.19 -13.02
N GLN A 331 6.73 -30.21 -13.93
CA GLN A 331 5.71 -29.17 -14.05
C GLN A 331 4.34 -29.75 -14.40
N ASP A 332 4.28 -30.67 -15.36
CA ASP A 332 3.06 -31.36 -15.76
C ASP A 332 2.49 -32.23 -14.63
N GLU A 333 3.35 -32.93 -13.89
CA GLU A 333 2.96 -33.68 -12.70
C GLU A 333 2.35 -32.78 -11.64
N LEU A 334 3.02 -31.70 -11.25
CA LEU A 334 2.52 -30.75 -10.25
C LEU A 334 1.23 -30.05 -10.71
N ALA A 335 1.09 -29.75 -12.01
CA ALA A 335 -0.12 -29.21 -12.60
C ALA A 335 -1.28 -30.21 -12.49
N ARG A 336 -1.06 -31.47 -12.85
CA ARG A 336 -2.05 -32.55 -12.68
C ARG A 336 -2.45 -32.73 -11.22
N GLU A 337 -1.49 -32.74 -10.30
CA GLU A 337 -1.78 -32.82 -8.87
C GLU A 337 -2.63 -31.65 -8.38
N ARG A 338 -2.35 -30.44 -8.87
CA ARG A 338 -3.12 -29.23 -8.53
C ARG A 338 -4.53 -29.32 -9.07
N SER A 339 -4.70 -29.70 -10.34
CA SER A 339 -6.02 -29.89 -10.96
C SER A 339 -6.83 -30.96 -10.23
N ALA A 340 -6.21 -32.08 -9.85
CA ALA A 340 -6.86 -33.12 -9.06
C ALA A 340 -7.28 -32.63 -7.67
N ALA A 341 -6.48 -31.77 -7.02
CA ALA A 341 -6.86 -31.17 -5.74
C ALA A 341 -8.04 -30.19 -5.91
N ILE A 342 -8.06 -29.39 -6.97
CA ILE A 342 -9.19 -28.50 -7.28
C ILE A 342 -10.47 -29.31 -7.52
N ALA A 343 -10.39 -30.40 -8.29
CA ALA A 343 -11.53 -31.29 -8.53
C ALA A 343 -12.09 -31.89 -7.23
N LYS A 344 -11.24 -32.18 -6.23
CA LYS A 344 -11.69 -32.61 -4.91
C LYS A 344 -12.43 -31.51 -4.15
N VAL A 345 -11.95 -30.27 -4.20
CA VAL A 345 -12.65 -29.12 -3.62
C VAL A 345 -14.00 -28.92 -4.31
N GLU A 346 -14.03 -29.05 -5.64
CA GLU A 346 -15.25 -28.94 -6.43
C GLU A 346 -16.28 -30.01 -6.06
N ALA A 347 -15.87 -31.28 -5.95
CA ALA A 347 -16.74 -32.35 -5.53
C ALA A 347 -17.32 -32.11 -4.12
N ALA A 348 -16.50 -31.63 -3.19
CA ALA A 348 -16.95 -31.28 -1.84
C ALA A 348 -17.93 -30.09 -1.84
N ALA A 349 -17.66 -29.05 -2.62
CA ALA A 349 -18.54 -27.88 -2.75
C ALA A 349 -19.88 -28.24 -3.40
N ARG A 350 -19.89 -29.10 -4.43
CA ARG A 350 -21.13 -29.61 -5.05
C ARG A 350 -21.97 -30.44 -4.09
N ALA A 351 -21.35 -31.12 -3.13
CA ALA A 351 -22.07 -31.86 -2.09
C ALA A 351 -22.76 -30.93 -1.08
N ILE A 352 -22.21 -29.74 -0.85
CA ILE A 352 -22.79 -28.70 0.03
C ILE A 352 -23.91 -27.96 -0.70
N TYR A 353 -23.68 -27.60 -1.96
CA TYR A 353 -24.59 -26.81 -2.80
C TYR A 353 -25.28 -27.69 -3.86
N SER A 354 -25.97 -28.75 -3.43
CA SER A 354 -26.57 -29.73 -4.35
C SER A 354 -27.72 -29.17 -5.19
N ASP A 355 -28.31 -28.05 -4.76
CA ASP A 355 -29.44 -27.35 -5.37
C ASP A 355 -29.03 -26.18 -6.28
N VAL A 356 -27.72 -25.87 -6.35
CA VAL A 356 -27.16 -24.79 -7.17
C VAL A 356 -26.69 -25.33 -8.52
N ASP A 357 -26.80 -24.51 -9.57
CA ASP A 357 -26.25 -24.82 -10.89
C ASP A 357 -24.76 -25.22 -10.77
N PRO A 358 -24.37 -26.43 -11.23
CA PRO A 358 -22.99 -26.90 -11.16
C PRO A 358 -21.96 -25.93 -11.76
N GLU A 359 -22.33 -25.18 -12.81
CA GLU A 359 -21.41 -24.23 -13.42
C GLU A 359 -21.06 -23.07 -12.47
N GLN A 360 -22.03 -22.61 -11.66
CA GLN A 360 -21.80 -21.56 -10.66
C GLN A 360 -20.86 -22.04 -9.55
N VAL A 361 -21.00 -23.30 -9.13
CA VAL A 361 -20.11 -23.92 -8.13
C VAL A 361 -18.69 -24.04 -8.69
N VAL A 362 -18.51 -24.43 -9.95
CA VAL A 362 -17.21 -24.46 -10.62
C VAL A 362 -16.55 -23.09 -10.64
N GLN A 363 -17.29 -22.04 -11.00
CA GLN A 363 -16.77 -20.67 -11.04
C GLN A 363 -16.36 -20.16 -9.65
N LEU A 364 -17.15 -20.47 -8.61
CA LEU A 364 -16.79 -20.17 -7.23
C LEU A 364 -15.48 -20.86 -6.84
N VAL A 365 -15.38 -22.17 -7.06
CA VAL A 365 -14.21 -22.97 -6.70
C VAL A 365 -12.96 -22.51 -7.45
N ALA A 366 -13.07 -22.12 -8.72
CA ALA A 366 -11.97 -21.54 -9.47
C ALA A 366 -11.45 -20.24 -8.83
N ARG A 367 -12.36 -19.34 -8.42
CA ARG A 367 -12.00 -18.09 -7.71
C ARG A 367 -11.38 -18.37 -6.34
N VAL A 368 -11.91 -19.35 -5.60
CA VAL A 368 -11.35 -19.78 -4.31
C VAL A 368 -9.95 -20.34 -4.51
N ALA A 369 -9.77 -21.30 -5.44
CA ALA A 369 -8.50 -21.96 -5.68
C ALA A 369 -7.38 -21.00 -6.12
N ALA A 370 -7.73 -19.91 -6.81
CA ALA A 370 -6.79 -18.84 -7.18
C ALA A 370 -6.14 -18.16 -5.96
N LEU A 371 -6.78 -18.19 -4.79
CA LEU A 371 -6.25 -17.63 -3.54
C LEU A 371 -5.26 -18.56 -2.83
N PHE A 372 -5.12 -19.81 -3.27
CA PHE A 372 -4.29 -20.84 -2.64
C PHE A 372 -3.03 -21.13 -3.45
N LYS A 373 -1.87 -20.75 -2.89
CA LYS A 373 -0.57 -20.85 -3.56
C LYS A 373 -0.03 -22.27 -3.70
N ASN A 374 -0.39 -23.19 -2.80
CA ASN A 374 0.16 -24.54 -2.78
C ASN A 374 -0.95 -25.60 -2.87
N THR A 375 -0.61 -26.75 -3.42
CA THR A 375 -1.55 -27.86 -3.65
C THR A 375 -1.96 -28.56 -2.36
N LYS A 376 -1.08 -28.58 -1.35
CA LYS A 376 -1.35 -29.18 -0.03
C LYS A 376 -2.53 -28.50 0.66
N ASP A 377 -2.59 -27.18 0.61
CA ASP A 377 -3.66 -26.40 1.24
C ASP A 377 -5.00 -26.60 0.51
N LEU A 378 -4.99 -26.79 -0.82
CA LEU A 378 -6.20 -27.15 -1.56
C LEU A 378 -6.75 -28.52 -1.15
N ARG A 379 -5.87 -29.50 -0.91
CA ARG A 379 -6.30 -30.82 -0.40
C ARG A 379 -6.89 -30.72 1.00
N SER A 380 -6.31 -29.90 1.88
CA SER A 380 -6.85 -29.64 3.21
C SER A 380 -8.20 -28.91 3.14
N LEU A 381 -8.32 -27.90 2.26
CA LEU A 381 -9.58 -27.19 2.02
C LEU A 381 -10.68 -28.16 1.57
N ALA A 382 -10.37 -29.10 0.69
CA ALA A 382 -11.34 -30.12 0.26
C ALA A 382 -11.79 -31.02 1.40
N ALA A 383 -10.88 -31.40 2.31
CA ALA A 383 -11.19 -32.25 3.46
C ALA A 383 -12.08 -31.54 4.49
N ASP A 384 -11.85 -30.24 4.70
CA ASP A 384 -12.54 -29.43 5.70
C ASP A 384 -13.71 -28.61 5.10
N ALA A 385 -14.09 -28.88 3.85
CA ALA A 385 -14.99 -28.04 3.07
C ALA A 385 -16.33 -27.78 3.77
N SER A 386 -16.93 -28.79 4.41
CA SER A 386 -18.20 -28.67 5.13
C SER A 386 -18.17 -27.68 6.31
N SER A 387 -16.99 -27.36 6.84
CA SER A 387 -16.81 -26.39 7.91
C SER A 387 -16.37 -25.00 7.41
N LEU A 388 -15.79 -24.94 6.22
CA LEU A 388 -15.17 -23.74 5.67
C LEU A 388 -16.02 -23.01 4.64
N PHE A 389 -16.91 -23.74 3.94
CA PHE A 389 -17.88 -23.16 3.03
C PHE A 389 -19.18 -22.87 3.80
N PRO A 390 -19.79 -21.68 3.60
CA PRO A 390 -21.07 -21.39 4.22
C PRO A 390 -22.17 -22.32 3.70
N ALA A 391 -23.25 -22.47 4.47
CA ALA A 391 -24.39 -23.29 4.04
C ALA A 391 -25.15 -22.66 2.86
N GLU A 392 -25.25 -21.33 2.83
CA GLU A 392 -25.92 -20.60 1.75
C GLU A 392 -24.93 -20.17 0.66
N PHE A 393 -25.19 -20.56 -0.59
CA PHE A 393 -24.31 -20.26 -1.72
C PHE A 393 -24.14 -18.75 -1.97
N LEU A 394 -25.18 -17.95 -1.72
CA LEU A 394 -25.12 -16.49 -1.90
C LEU A 394 -24.12 -15.81 -0.96
N LEU A 395 -23.83 -16.43 0.19
CA LEU A 395 -22.85 -15.94 1.17
C LEU A 395 -21.43 -16.44 0.87
N ALA A 396 -21.25 -17.31 -0.12
CA ALA A 396 -19.97 -17.95 -0.43
C ALA A 396 -19.00 -17.00 -1.14
N GLN A 397 -18.33 -16.14 -0.38
CA GLN A 397 -17.29 -15.25 -0.90
C GLN A 397 -15.89 -15.91 -0.83
N PRO A 398 -15.09 -15.88 -1.92
CA PRO A 398 -13.77 -16.50 -1.94
C PRO A 398 -12.80 -16.00 -0.86
N SER A 399 -12.84 -14.69 -0.55
CA SER A 399 -12.00 -14.08 0.49
C SER A 399 -12.29 -14.65 1.87
N ASP A 400 -13.55 -14.91 2.15
CA ASP A 400 -14.03 -15.26 3.49
C ASP A 400 -13.74 -16.74 3.76
N ILE A 401 -13.94 -17.59 2.74
CA ILE A 401 -13.49 -18.99 2.75
C ILE A 401 -11.97 -19.07 2.98
N ARG A 402 -11.18 -18.20 2.32
CA ARG A 402 -9.74 -18.13 2.53
C ARG A 402 -9.38 -17.68 3.95
N ALA A 403 -10.08 -16.69 4.49
CA ALA A 403 -9.87 -16.20 5.86
C ALA A 403 -10.19 -17.29 6.90
N ALA A 404 -11.33 -17.97 6.75
CA ALA A 404 -11.74 -19.09 7.60
C ALA A 404 -10.70 -20.23 7.58
N PHE A 405 -10.20 -20.60 6.40
CA PHE A 405 -9.13 -21.60 6.28
C PHE A 405 -7.85 -21.20 7.04
N VAL A 406 -7.45 -19.93 6.95
CA VAL A 406 -6.27 -19.43 7.65
C VAL A 406 -6.48 -19.43 9.17
N ALA A 407 -7.67 -19.04 9.64
CA ALA A 407 -8.03 -19.08 11.06
C ALA A 407 -8.03 -20.53 11.61
N LEU A 408 -8.61 -21.48 10.87
CA LEU A 408 -8.62 -22.89 11.23
C LEU A 408 -7.19 -23.43 11.38
N LYS A 409 -6.30 -23.14 10.42
CA LYS A 409 -4.89 -23.53 10.53
C LYS A 409 -4.17 -22.89 11.70
N ALA A 410 -4.42 -21.62 12.00
CA ALA A 410 -3.80 -20.93 13.12
C ALA A 410 -4.21 -21.55 14.47
N SER A 411 -5.48 -21.98 14.58
CA SER A 411 -5.98 -22.70 15.75
C SER A 411 -5.35 -24.10 15.91
N ALA A 412 -5.17 -24.84 14.81
CA ALA A 412 -4.55 -26.17 14.81
C ALA A 412 -3.03 -26.16 15.12
N LEU A 413 -2.36 -25.04 14.86
CA LEU A 413 -0.92 -24.84 15.13
C LEU A 413 -0.63 -24.32 16.55
N GLY A 414 -1.64 -24.17 17.40
CA GLY A 414 -1.45 -23.70 18.78
C GLY A 414 -0.98 -22.24 18.91
N THR A 415 -0.97 -21.48 17.82
CA THR A 415 -0.68 -20.04 17.84
C THR A 415 -1.95 -19.26 18.18
N SER A 416 -2.54 -19.55 19.33
CA SER A 416 -3.45 -18.63 19.99
C SER A 416 -2.63 -17.86 21.02
N SER A 417 -2.46 -16.56 20.78
CA SER A 417 -1.97 -15.63 21.79
C SER A 417 -3.02 -15.49 22.89
N THR A 418 -3.10 -16.47 23.80
CA THR A 418 -3.81 -16.34 25.07
C THR A 418 -2.93 -15.58 26.05
N ALA A 419 -3.08 -14.26 26.10
CA ALA A 419 -2.66 -13.45 27.22
C ALA A 419 -3.84 -12.59 27.68
N ALA A 420 -4.83 -13.23 28.31
CA ALA A 420 -5.73 -12.60 29.26
C ALA A 420 -6.42 -13.66 30.13
N ALA A 421 -6.62 -13.30 31.40
CA ALA A 421 -7.41 -13.96 32.44
C ALA A 421 -6.74 -15.09 33.24
N SER A 422 -5.95 -14.69 34.24
CA SER A 422 -6.00 -15.29 35.58
C SER A 422 -5.61 -14.23 36.61
N ASN A 423 -6.62 -13.61 37.23
CA ASN A 423 -6.71 -13.42 38.68
C ASN A 423 -7.92 -12.53 39.01
N THR A 424 -9.06 -13.19 39.19
CA THR A 424 -10.11 -12.72 40.09
C THR A 424 -10.04 -13.61 41.33
N THR A 425 -9.55 -13.06 42.44
CA THR A 425 -9.91 -13.56 43.76
C THR A 425 -10.56 -12.42 44.50
N LEU A 426 -11.89 -12.53 44.61
CA LEU A 426 -12.73 -11.78 45.52
C LEU A 426 -12.30 -12.06 46.96
N ALA A 427 -12.11 -11.00 47.74
CA ALA A 427 -12.37 -10.99 49.17
C ALA A 427 -13.05 -9.66 49.52
N THR A 428 -14.37 -9.72 49.63
CA THR A 428 -15.22 -8.70 50.23
C THR A 428 -15.09 -8.78 51.76
N SER A 429 -14.84 -7.66 52.45
CA SER A 429 -15.84 -7.00 53.32
C SER A 429 -15.23 -6.03 54.34
N SER A 430 -15.93 -4.90 54.45
CA SER A 430 -16.24 -4.09 55.64
C SER A 430 -15.27 -3.04 56.21
N SER A 431 -15.84 -1.82 56.26
CA SER A 431 -15.80 -0.78 57.30
C SER A 431 -14.59 0.17 57.42
N SER A 432 -14.84 1.42 57.02
CA SER A 432 -14.29 2.68 57.58
C SER A 432 -14.62 2.82 59.09
N PRO A 433 -14.13 3.82 59.88
CA PRO A 433 -13.32 5.00 59.51
C PRO A 433 -12.20 5.44 60.52
N SER A 434 -11.49 6.52 60.14
CA SER A 434 -10.92 7.59 60.99
C SER A 434 -9.48 7.51 61.55
N ARG A 435 -8.79 8.66 61.43
CA ARG A 435 -7.59 9.18 62.15
C ARG A 435 -6.28 8.35 61.95
N SER A 436 -5.08 8.89 61.79
CA SER A 436 -4.48 10.14 62.28
C SER A 436 -3.17 10.46 61.52
N ARG A 437 -2.93 11.76 61.38
CA ARG A 437 -1.67 12.53 61.47
C ARG A 437 -0.28 11.81 61.49
N ARG A 438 0.67 12.57 60.90
CA ARG A 438 2.16 12.55 60.99
C ARG A 438 2.84 11.53 60.07
N ARG A 439 3.91 11.86 59.33
CA ARG A 439 4.81 13.02 59.32
C ARG A 439 5.40 13.16 57.92
#